data_AF-A0A2P6P575-F1
#
_entry.id   AF-A0A2P6P575-F1
#
_cell.length_a   1.000
_cell.length_b   1.000
_cell.length_c   1.000
_cell.angle_alpha   90.00
_cell.angle_beta   90.00
_cell.angle_gamma   90.00
#
_symmetry.space_group_name_H-M   'P 1'
#
loop_
_entity.id
_entity.type
_entity.pdbx_description
1 polymer ?
#
loop_
_entity_poly.entity_id
_entity_poly.type
_entity_poly.pdbx_seq_one_letter_code
_entity_poly.pdbx_strand_id
1 'polypeptide(L)' 'MAVNVKGYFHWALFDDWEWVEGYTPGFGLYYVEHKDNLKSIPKESAKWLPMFLKG' A
#
# COMPACT_ATOMS: atom_id res chain seq x y z
N MET A 1 12.41 -15.29 -26.11
CA MET A 1 11.62 -14.05 -26.29
C MET A 1 11.48 -13.39 -24.93
N ALA A 2 11.78 -12.09 -24.81
CA ALA A 2 11.60 -11.35 -23.56
C ALA A 2 10.18 -10.74 -23.50
N VAL A 3 9.67 -10.53 -22.29
CA VAL A 3 8.35 -9.92 -22.06
C VAL A 3 8.48 -8.40 -22.05
N ASN A 4 7.57 -7.72 -22.75
CA ASN A 4 7.52 -6.26 -22.84
C ASN A 4 6.66 -5.65 -21.72
N VAL A 5 7.18 -5.63 -20.49
CA VAL A 5 6.48 -5.05 -19.32
C VAL A 5 6.50 -3.52 -19.40
N LYS A 6 5.32 -2.89 -19.21
CA LYS A 6 5.14 -1.43 -19.35
C LYS A 6 4.85 -0.69 -18.05
N GLY A 7 4.60 -1.39 -16.96
CA GLY A 7 4.28 -0.75 -15.69
C GLY A 7 4.15 -1.75 -14.55
N TYR A 8 4.06 -1.20 -13.35
CA TYR A 8 3.89 -1.91 -12.09
C TYR A 8 2.97 -1.08 -11.19
N PHE A 9 2.02 -1.75 -10.53
CA PHE A 9 1.15 -1.16 -9.52
C PHE A 9 1.25 -1.99 -8.26
N HIS A 10 1.47 -1.32 -7.13
CA HIS A 10 1.45 -1.97 -5.83
C HIS A 10 0.01 -2.01 -5.30
N TRP A 11 -0.40 -3.17 -4.82
CA TRP A 11 -1.63 -3.34 -4.04
C TRP A 11 -1.25 -3.32 -2.55
N ALA A 12 -1.72 -2.38 -1.74
CA ALA A 12 -2.65 -1.28 -2.02
C ALA A 12 -2.06 0.07 -1.58
N LEU A 13 -2.76 1.17 -1.89
CA LEU A 13 -2.33 2.48 -1.38
C LEU A 13 -2.60 2.59 0.13
N PHE A 14 -3.79 2.18 0.59
CA PHE A 14 -4.21 2.22 1.99
C PHE A 14 -4.58 0.82 2.46
N ASP A 15 -4.49 0.59 3.77
CA ASP A 15 -5.15 -0.56 4.39
C ASP A 15 -6.66 -0.41 4.19
N ASP A 16 -7.31 -1.46 3.72
CA ASP A 16 -8.71 -1.48 3.34
C ASP A 16 -9.43 -2.72 3.90
N TRP A 17 -10.70 -2.87 3.53
CA TRP A 17 -11.49 -4.04 3.90
C TRP A 17 -11.24 -5.15 2.89
N GLU A 18 -10.51 -6.18 3.30
CA GLU A 18 -10.11 -7.28 2.42
C GLU A 18 -11.12 -8.43 2.49
N TRP A 19 -12.20 -8.29 1.72
CA TRP A 19 -13.16 -9.38 1.46
C TRP A 19 -13.54 -10.18 2.73
N VAL A 20 -13.35 -11.49 2.71
CA VAL A 20 -13.69 -12.40 3.81
C VAL A 20 -12.83 -12.21 5.06
N GLU A 21 -11.67 -11.56 4.94
CA GLU A 21 -10.71 -11.31 6.03
C GLU A 21 -11.01 -9.99 6.77
N GLY A 22 -11.84 -9.13 6.19
CA GLY A 22 -12.17 -7.82 6.72
C GLY A 22 -10.95 -6.92 6.90
N TYR A 23 -10.84 -6.20 8.02
CA TYR A 23 -9.74 -5.26 8.28
C TYR A 23 -8.50 -5.91 8.94
N THR A 24 -8.41 -7.23 8.93
CA THR A 24 -7.27 -7.94 9.57
C THR A 24 -5.98 -7.81 8.75
N PRO A 25 -6.01 -7.99 7.41
CA PRO A 25 -4.82 -7.81 6.58
C PRO A 25 -4.52 -6.32 6.35
N GLY A 26 -3.23 -5.95 6.37
CA GLY A 26 -2.78 -4.58 6.13
C GLY A 26 -1.87 -4.46 4.91
N PHE A 27 -2.44 -4.51 3.70
CA PHE A 27 -1.71 -4.45 2.42
C PHE A 27 -1.26 -3.05 1.99
N GLY A 28 -1.82 -2.01 2.58
CA GLY A 28 -1.56 -0.63 2.20
C GLY A 28 -0.13 -0.18 2.44
N LEU A 29 0.35 0.72 1.60
CA LEU A 29 1.51 1.56 1.93
C LEU A 29 1.23 2.44 3.17
N TYR A 30 -0.03 2.80 3.39
CA TYR A 30 -0.49 3.56 4.55
C TYR A 30 -1.33 2.68 5.46
N TYR A 31 -1.00 2.67 6.75
CA TYR A 31 -1.89 2.14 7.78
C TYR A 31 -3.05 3.10 8.01
N VAL A 32 -4.25 2.57 8.19
CA VAL A 32 -5.47 3.35 8.46
C VAL A 32 -5.91 3.09 9.90
N GLU A 33 -5.83 4.11 10.74
CA GLU A 33 -6.29 4.01 12.13
C GLU A 33 -7.81 4.18 12.20
N HIS A 34 -8.52 3.05 12.27
CA HIS A 34 -9.99 3.04 12.27
C HIS A 34 -10.61 3.71 13.50
N LYS A 35 -9.90 3.82 14.62
CA LYS A 35 -10.43 4.45 15.85
C LYS A 35 -10.19 5.96 15.90
N ASP A 36 -9.33 6.49 15.04
CA ASP A 36 -8.96 7.91 14.97
C ASP A 36 -9.36 8.49 13.61
N ASN A 37 -10.66 8.45 13.29
CA ASN A 37 -11.24 9.05 12.09
C ASN A 37 -10.51 8.69 10.77
N LEU A 38 -10.13 7.41 10.62
CA LEU A 38 -9.42 6.90 9.43
C LEU A 38 -8.09 7.62 9.14
N LYS A 39 -7.40 8.07 10.18
CA LYS A 39 -6.10 8.72 10.04
C LYS A 39 -5.11 7.80 9.30
N SER A 40 -4.55 8.33 8.22
CA SER A 40 -3.56 7.63 7.40
C SER A 40 -2.14 7.84 7.94
N ILE A 41 -1.45 6.74 8.25
CA ILE A 41 -0.10 6.74 8.80
C ILE A 41 0.84 6.05 7.81
N PRO A 42 1.86 6.75 7.26
CA PRO A 42 2.76 6.15 6.28
C PRO A 42 3.61 5.04 6.92
N LYS A 43 3.59 3.85 6.33
CA LYS A 43 4.49 2.74 6.70
C LYS A 43 5.88 2.98 6.09
N GLU A 44 6.85 2.16 6.50
CA GLU A 44 8.21 2.24 5.94
C GLU A 44 8.23 2.01 4.42
N SER A 45 7.33 1.16 3.90
CA SER A 45 7.16 0.97 2.46
C SER A 45 6.72 2.24 1.72
N ALA A 46 5.81 3.05 2.30
CA ALA A 46 5.40 4.35 1.76
C ALA A 46 6.53 5.36 1.72
N LYS A 47 7.47 5.28 2.68
CA LYS A 47 8.67 6.14 2.72
C LYS A 47 9.72 5.66 1.71
N TRP A 48 9.88 4.35 1.58
CA TRP A 48 10.88 3.73 0.70
C TRP A 48 10.54 3.88 -0.78
N LEU A 49 9.29 3.62 -1.19
CA LEU A 49 8.90 3.62 -2.60
C LEU A 49 9.25 4.93 -3.35
N PRO A 50 8.99 6.14 -2.82
CA PRO A 50 9.38 7.37 -3.51
C PRO A 50 10.90 7.56 -3.56
N MET A 51 11.68 7.00 -2.63
CA MET A 51 13.15 7.02 -2.73
C MET A 51 13.62 6.08 -3.83
N PHE A 52 13.08 4.87 -3.89
CA PHE A 52 13.37 3.90 -4.94
C PHE A 52 13.06 4.44 -6.34
N LEU A 53 11.93 5.14 -6.50
CA LEU A 53 11.53 5.73 -7.78
C LEU A 53 12.37 6.93 -8.21
N LYS A 54 13.07 7.60 -7.28
CA LYS A 54 13.84 8.80 -7.56
C LYS A 54 15.26 8.53 -8.09
N GLY A 55 15.77 7.31 -7.91
CA GLY A 55 17.10 6.90 -8.39
C GLY A 55 18.24 7.48 -7.55
#